data_AF-A0A2V7TEM4-F1
#
_entry.id   AF-A0A2V7TEM4-F1
#
_cell.length_a   1.000
_cell.length_b   1.000
_cell.length_c   1.000
_cell.angle_alpha   90.00
_cell.angle_beta   90.00
_cell.angle_gamma   90.00
#
_symmetry.space_group_name_H-M   'P 1'
#
loop_
_entity.id
_entity.type
_entity.pdbx_description
1 polymer ?
#
loop_
_entity_poly.entity_id
_entity_poly.type
_entity_poly.pdbx_seq_one_letter_code
_entity_poly.pdbx_strand_id
1 'polypeptide(L)'
;MAHLRVLVGWATLLFTAWACANRSPHDSAHPSPGDRNLLTQAELRKHDFSTVYEAIEALRSHWLRERGPDSFSAPGHVQVYLDDSRLGGVEALRNLSLANVVYIRHIDGVDAAARWGLDHGNGVILVATHP
;
A
#
# COMPACT_ATOMS: atom_id res chain seq x y z
N MET A 1 -33.75 49.13 53.23
CA MET A 1 -34.53 49.50 52.03
C MET A 1 -34.20 48.49 50.95
N ALA A 2 -34.90 47.36 50.89
CA ALA A 2 -36.19 47.17 50.20
C ALA A 2 -35.99 46.61 48.77
N HIS A 3 -35.98 45.27 48.71
CA HIS A 3 -36.54 44.37 47.70
C HIS A 3 -36.01 44.36 46.25
N LEU A 4 -36.27 43.20 45.61
CA LEU A 4 -36.54 42.99 44.18
C LEU A 4 -35.27 42.69 43.34
N ARG A 5 -35.07 41.53 42.68
CA ARG A 5 -35.96 40.45 42.25
C ARG A 5 -35.07 39.22 41.95
N VAL A 6 -35.41 38.09 42.56
CA VAL A 6 -34.95 36.77 42.10
C VAL A 6 -35.70 36.47 40.80
N LEU A 7 -34.99 36.34 39.68
CA LEU A 7 -35.51 35.71 38.47
C LEU A 7 -34.84 34.36 38.32
N VAL A 8 -35.61 33.37 38.75
CA VAL A 8 -35.43 31.94 38.53
C VAL A 8 -35.48 31.63 37.04
N GLY A 9 -34.52 30.83 36.61
CA GLY A 9 -34.69 29.82 35.57
C GLY A 9 -34.49 30.30 34.13
N TRP A 10 -33.52 29.68 33.46
CA TRP A 10 -33.86 28.81 32.33
C TRP A 10 -32.67 27.95 31.90
N ALA A 11 -32.96 26.66 31.86
CA ALA A 11 -32.47 25.68 30.89
C ALA A 11 -30.94 25.50 30.77
N THR A 12 -30.45 24.54 31.55
CA THR A 12 -29.45 23.56 31.12
C THR A 12 -29.58 23.21 29.63
N LEU A 13 -28.57 23.52 28.84
CA LEU A 13 -28.36 22.94 27.51
C LEU A 13 -26.92 22.44 27.43
N LEU A 14 -26.80 21.12 27.58
CA LEU A 14 -25.61 20.34 27.31
C LEU A 14 -25.11 20.64 25.89
N PHE A 15 -23.92 21.21 25.75
CA PHE A 15 -23.18 21.17 24.49
C PHE A 15 -22.33 19.90 24.45
N THR A 16 -22.89 18.87 23.84
CA THR A 16 -22.26 17.62 23.47
C THR A 16 -21.30 17.79 22.30
N ALA A 17 -20.08 17.29 22.51
CA ALA A 17 -19.08 16.70 21.61
C ALA A 17 -19.14 16.92 20.07
N TRP A 18 -17.98 17.29 19.51
CA TRP A 18 -17.46 16.64 18.31
C TRP A 18 -15.93 16.51 18.38
N ALA A 19 -15.46 15.35 18.82
CA ALA A 19 -14.09 14.92 18.61
C ALA A 19 -14.05 14.21 17.24
N CYS A 20 -13.57 14.89 16.20
CA CYS A 20 -13.23 14.22 14.95
C CYS A 20 -11.86 13.54 15.10
N ALA A 21 -11.82 12.43 15.84
CA ALA A 21 -10.68 11.52 15.82
C ALA A 21 -10.90 10.51 14.68
N ASN A 22 -10.57 10.91 13.45
CA ASN A 22 -10.49 9.98 12.32
C ASN A 22 -9.15 9.22 12.40
N ARG A 23 -9.03 8.34 13.41
CA ARG A 23 -7.95 7.35 13.46
C ARG A 23 -8.58 6.04 13.02
N SER A 24 -8.53 5.76 11.71
CA SER A 24 -8.90 4.44 11.20
C SER A 24 -7.81 3.46 11.65
N PRO A 25 -8.07 2.54 12.59
CA PRO A 25 -7.16 1.42 12.81
C PRO A 25 -7.47 0.46 11.66
N HIS A 26 -6.59 0.42 10.66
CA HIS A 26 -6.57 -0.68 9.70
C HIS A 26 -5.98 -1.90 10.40
N ASP A 27 -6.68 -2.41 11.42
CA ASP A 27 -6.35 -3.65 12.12
C ASP A 27 -7.66 -4.40 12.35
N SER A 28 -8.17 -4.97 11.26
CA SER A 28 -9.16 -6.04 11.33
C SER A 28 -8.46 -7.31 10.89
N ALA A 29 -7.91 -8.00 11.89
CA ALA A 29 -7.53 -9.39 11.83
C ALA A 29 -8.76 -10.28 11.55
N HIS A 30 -9.21 -10.28 10.30
CA HIS A 30 -9.76 -11.48 9.68
C HIS A 30 -8.63 -12.04 8.82
N PRO A 31 -8.38 -13.37 8.79
CA PRO A 31 -7.57 -13.95 7.74
C PRO A 31 -8.37 -13.84 6.44
N SER A 32 -8.30 -12.65 5.83
CA SER A 32 -8.83 -12.40 4.50
C SER A 32 -8.15 -13.35 3.52
N PRO A 33 -8.85 -13.83 2.48
CA PRO A 33 -8.22 -14.46 1.33
C PRO A 33 -6.99 -13.62 0.94
N GLY A 34 -5.80 -14.24 0.94
CA GLY A 34 -4.49 -13.59 1.10
C GLY A 34 -4.34 -12.23 0.42
N ASP A 35 -3.65 -11.30 1.11
CA ASP A 35 -3.37 -9.95 0.64
C ASP A 35 -2.97 -9.97 -0.85
N ARG A 36 -3.84 -9.42 -1.70
CA ARG A 36 -3.68 -9.46 -3.17
C ARG A 36 -2.47 -8.67 -3.64
N ASN A 37 -1.93 -7.83 -2.78
CA ASN A 37 -0.78 -6.97 -3.01
C ASN A 37 0.48 -7.50 -2.33
N LEU A 38 0.44 -8.67 -1.69
CA LEU A 38 1.59 -9.31 -1.03
C LEU A 38 1.75 -10.76 -1.48
N LEU A 39 2.99 -11.14 -1.74
CA LEU A 39 3.44 -12.52 -1.82
C LEU A 39 4.38 -12.76 -0.64
N THR A 40 3.93 -13.57 0.29
CA THR A 40 4.71 -13.95 1.47
C THR A 40 5.71 -15.05 1.13
N GLN A 41 6.77 -15.16 1.92
CA GLN A 41 7.70 -16.28 1.83
C GLN A 41 7.00 -17.65 1.89
N ALA A 42 5.96 -17.76 2.72
CA ALA A 42 5.20 -19.00 2.88
C ALA A 42 4.43 -19.38 1.62
N GLU A 43 3.95 -18.41 0.85
CA GLU A 43 3.31 -18.65 -0.45
C GLU A 43 4.34 -18.97 -1.54
N LEU A 44 5.46 -18.24 -1.56
CA LEU A 44 6.55 -18.46 -2.52
C LEU A 44 7.13 -19.87 -2.41
N ARG A 45 7.27 -20.40 -1.19
CA ARG A 45 7.78 -21.77 -0.94
C ARG A 45 6.82 -22.90 -1.32
N LYS A 46 5.56 -22.62 -1.65
CA LYS A 46 4.61 -23.69 -2.09
C LYS A 46 4.90 -24.19 -3.50
N HIS A 47 5.74 -23.47 -4.23
CA HIS A 47 6.05 -23.70 -5.63
C HIS A 47 7.55 -23.55 -5.86
N ASP A 48 8.10 -24.31 -6.80
CA ASP A 48 9.53 -24.27 -7.14
C ASP A 48 9.78 -23.28 -8.29
N PHE A 49 9.62 -21.99 -8.01
CA PHE A 49 9.96 -20.93 -8.97
C PHE A 49 11.46 -20.59 -8.89
N SER A 50 12.09 -20.33 -10.03
CA SER A 50 13.52 -19.98 -10.07
C SER A 50 13.74 -18.49 -9.88
N THR A 51 12.84 -17.68 -10.43
CA THR A 51 12.97 -16.22 -10.45
C THR A 51 11.75 -15.52 -9.85
N VAL A 52 11.95 -14.28 -9.39
CA VAL A 52 10.86 -13.43 -8.89
C VAL A 52 9.82 -13.20 -9.98
N TYR A 53 10.26 -13.00 -11.23
CA TYR A 53 9.36 -12.82 -12.36
C TYR A 53 8.41 -14.02 -12.53
N GLU A 54 8.93 -15.25 -12.52
CA GLU A 54 8.10 -16.47 -12.67
C GLU A 54 7.04 -16.58 -11.57
N ALA A 55 7.40 -16.29 -10.32
CA ALA A 55 6.46 -16.32 -9.21
C ALA A 55 5.34 -15.29 -9.38
N ILE A 56 5.68 -14.05 -9.77
CA ILE A 56 4.68 -13.01 -9.99
C ILE A 56 3.82 -13.34 -11.21
N GLU A 57 4.40 -13.81 -12.30
CA GLU A 57 3.66 -14.21 -13.49
C GLU A 57 2.63 -15.29 -13.19
N ALA A 58 3.03 -16.32 -12.42
CA ALA A 58 2.15 -17.43 -12.06
C ALA A 58 1.08 -17.03 -11.03
N LEU A 59 1.44 -16.28 -9.98
CA LEU A 59 0.56 -16.04 -8.83
C LEU A 59 -0.20 -14.70 -8.92
N ARG A 60 0.36 -13.72 -9.62
CA ARG A 60 -0.07 -12.30 -9.60
C ARG A 60 0.20 -11.60 -10.95
N SER A 61 -0.10 -12.25 -12.08
CA SER A 61 0.19 -11.74 -13.44
C SER A 61 -0.23 -10.28 -13.70
N HIS A 62 -1.30 -9.82 -13.04
CA HIS A 62 -1.78 -8.44 -13.15
C HIS A 62 -0.82 -7.38 -12.61
N TRP A 63 0.14 -7.72 -11.74
CA TRP A 63 1.18 -6.80 -11.24
C TRP A 63 2.19 -6.39 -12.31
N LEU A 64 2.39 -7.25 -13.31
CA LEU A 64 3.33 -7.01 -14.41
C LEU A 64 2.73 -6.12 -15.50
N ARG A 65 1.44 -5.79 -15.40
CA ARG A 65 0.73 -5.05 -16.44
C ARG A 65 0.96 -3.56 -16.29
N GLU A 66 1.62 -2.97 -17.27
CA GLU A 66 1.70 -1.52 -17.42
C GLU A 66 0.31 -0.99 -17.78
N ARG A 67 -0.11 0.03 -17.04
CA ARG A 67 -1.29 0.83 -17.36
C ARG A 67 -0.83 1.95 -18.31
N GLY A 68 -1.78 2.62 -18.96
CA GLY A 68 -1.48 3.64 -19.97
C GLY A 68 -0.47 4.70 -19.49
N PRO A 69 0.03 5.54 -20.41
CA PRO A 69 1.11 6.49 -20.11
C PRO A 69 0.80 7.37 -18.89
N ASP A 70 1.74 7.41 -17.92
CA ASP A 70 1.67 8.31 -16.75
C ASP A 70 1.94 9.78 -17.12
N SER A 71 2.47 10.03 -18.32
CA SER A 71 2.83 11.36 -18.80
C SER A 71 2.65 11.49 -20.32
N PHE A 72 2.48 12.71 -20.81
CA PHE A 72 2.42 13.00 -22.25
C PHE A 72 3.73 12.79 -23.00
N SER A 73 4.86 12.63 -22.27
CA SER A 73 6.20 12.60 -22.87
C SER A 73 6.85 11.21 -22.89
N ALA A 74 6.37 10.27 -22.07
CA ALA A 74 6.85 8.88 -22.08
C ALA A 74 5.78 7.92 -21.55
N PRO A 75 5.65 6.71 -22.14
CA PRO A 75 4.89 5.63 -21.51
C PRO A 75 5.52 5.30 -20.15
N GLY A 76 4.70 5.31 -19.11
CA GLY A 76 5.13 4.89 -17.78
C GLY A 76 5.24 3.37 -17.72
N HIS A 77 6.06 2.86 -16.82
CA HIS A 77 6.28 1.44 -16.59
C HIS A 77 6.26 1.14 -15.10
N VAL A 78 5.92 -0.10 -14.73
CA VAL A 78 5.98 -0.55 -13.34
C VAL A 78 7.44 -0.55 -12.89
N GLN A 79 7.74 0.14 -11.79
CA GLN A 79 9.10 0.25 -11.26
C GLN A 79 9.41 -0.89 -10.29
N VAL A 80 10.60 -1.46 -10.39
CA VAL A 80 11.07 -2.55 -9.53
C VAL A 80 12.10 -2.02 -8.56
N TYR A 81 11.91 -2.35 -7.29
CA TYR A 81 12.86 -2.09 -6.22
C TYR A 81 13.26 -3.41 -5.56
N LEU A 82 14.55 -3.52 -5.23
CA LEU A 82 15.07 -4.53 -4.33
C LEU A 82 15.49 -3.82 -3.05
N ASP A 83 14.77 -4.10 -1.98
CA ASP A 83 14.84 -3.38 -0.71
C ASP A 83 14.57 -1.88 -0.94
N ASP A 84 15.61 -1.03 -0.99
CA ASP A 84 15.46 0.40 -1.32
C ASP A 84 16.18 0.81 -2.63
N SER A 85 16.76 -0.14 -3.36
CA SER A 85 17.48 0.11 -4.61
C SER A 85 16.55 -0.03 -5.82
N ARG A 86 16.42 1.04 -6.62
CA ARG A 86 15.69 1.00 -7.90
C ARG A 86 16.45 0.16 -8.93
N LEU A 87 15.78 -0.82 -9.52
CA LEU A 87 16.34 -1.71 -10.54
C LEU A 87 15.82 -1.42 -11.95
N GLY A 88 14.73 -0.66 -12.09
CA GLY A 88 14.13 -0.30 -13.38
C GLY A 88 12.80 -1.00 -13.61
N GLY A 89 12.57 -1.52 -14.83
CA GLY A 89 11.31 -2.16 -15.22
C GLY A 89 11.16 -3.61 -14.75
N VAL A 90 10.05 -4.23 -15.13
CA VAL A 90 9.68 -5.61 -14.78
C VAL A 90 10.67 -6.65 -15.30
N GLU A 91 11.45 -6.34 -16.33
CA GLU A 91 12.49 -7.19 -16.88
C GLU A 91 13.58 -7.51 -15.84
N ALA A 92 13.84 -6.59 -14.91
CA ALA A 92 14.81 -6.78 -13.83
C ALA A 92 14.46 -8.00 -12.95
N LEU A 93 13.17 -8.30 -12.79
CA LEU A 93 12.68 -9.41 -11.97
C LEU A 93 13.14 -10.79 -12.47
N ARG A 94 13.49 -10.90 -13.77
CA ARG A 94 13.99 -12.16 -14.35
C ARG A 94 15.40 -12.50 -13.87
N ASN A 95 16.15 -11.49 -13.41
CA ASN A 95 17.51 -11.67 -12.89
C ASN A 95 17.54 -11.84 -11.37
N LEU A 96 16.38 -11.72 -10.69
CA LEU A 96 16.29 -11.86 -9.24
C LEU A 96 15.91 -13.29 -8.87
N SER A 97 16.80 -13.95 -8.12
CA SER A 97 16.52 -15.27 -7.53
C SER A 97 15.57 -15.14 -6.35
N LEU A 98 14.69 -16.12 -6.18
CA LEU A 98 13.79 -16.21 -5.03
C LEU A 98 14.46 -16.71 -3.74
N ALA A 99 15.69 -17.23 -3.80
CA ALA A 99 16.33 -17.93 -2.69
C ALA A 99 16.37 -17.09 -1.38
N ASN A 100 16.57 -15.77 -1.50
CA ASN A 100 16.69 -14.86 -0.36
C ASN A 100 15.51 -13.88 -0.23
N VAL A 101 14.43 -14.10 -0.97
CA VAL A 101 13.27 -13.20 -0.93
C VAL A 101 12.41 -13.54 0.29
N VAL A 102 12.12 -12.53 1.11
CA VAL A 102 11.25 -12.64 2.30
C VAL A 102 9.81 -12.32 1.91
N TYR A 103 9.59 -11.27 1.12
CA TYR A 103 8.30 -10.96 0.54
C TYR A 103 8.43 -10.16 -0.74
N ILE A 104 7.35 -10.15 -1.52
CA ILE A 104 7.20 -9.25 -2.67
C ILE A 104 5.89 -8.51 -2.49
N ARG A 105 5.92 -7.18 -2.61
CA ARG A 105 4.74 -6.33 -2.47
C ARG A 105 4.53 -5.51 -3.74
N HIS A 106 3.29 -5.48 -4.22
CA HIS A 106 2.86 -4.51 -5.21
C HIS A 106 2.29 -3.28 -4.48
N ILE A 107 2.74 -2.11 -4.89
CA ILE A 107 2.28 -0.81 -4.39
C ILE A 107 1.65 -0.11 -5.59
N ASP A 108 0.41 0.32 -5.45
CA ASP A 108 -0.27 1.01 -6.54
C ASP A 108 0.36 2.38 -6.83
N GLY A 109 0.00 2.93 -7.98
CA GLY A 109 0.60 4.17 -8.48
C GLY A 109 0.43 5.38 -7.57
N VAL A 110 -0.67 5.47 -6.83
CA VAL A 110 -0.94 6.63 -5.97
C VAL A 110 -0.03 6.58 -4.76
N ASP A 111 0.02 5.43 -4.09
CA ASP A 111 0.90 5.21 -2.93
C ASP A 111 2.38 5.24 -3.33
N ALA A 112 2.72 4.68 -4.49
CA ALA A 112 4.07 4.71 -5.02
C ALA A 112 4.49 6.14 -5.35
N ALA A 113 3.62 6.94 -5.96
CA ALA A 113 3.92 8.34 -6.25
C ALA A 113 4.09 9.19 -4.99
N ALA A 114 3.32 8.89 -3.94
CA ALA A 114 3.47 9.55 -2.63
C ALA A 114 4.83 9.24 -1.99
N ARG A 115 5.39 8.04 -2.20
CA ARG A 115 6.66 7.60 -1.60
C ARG A 115 7.89 7.96 -2.44
N TRP A 116 7.85 7.76 -3.75
CA TRP A 116 9.02 7.89 -4.64
C TRP A 116 8.92 9.01 -5.68
N GLY A 117 7.73 9.60 -5.89
CA GLY A 117 7.51 10.70 -6.81
C GLY A 117 6.67 10.34 -8.05
N LEU A 118 6.33 11.36 -8.84
CA LEU A 118 5.31 11.29 -9.89
C LEU A 118 5.65 10.35 -11.06
N ASP A 119 6.90 9.89 -11.19
CA ASP A 119 7.33 8.90 -12.20
C ASP A 119 6.97 7.45 -11.84
N HIS A 120 6.19 7.24 -10.77
CA HIS A 120 5.77 5.93 -10.27
C HIS A 120 4.25 5.68 -10.42
N GLY A 121 3.54 6.40 -11.30
CA GLY A 121 2.09 6.29 -11.50
C GLY A 121 1.60 4.91 -11.94
N ASN A 122 2.48 4.12 -12.58
CA ASN A 122 2.21 2.75 -12.94
C ASN A 122 2.28 1.77 -11.75
N GLY A 123 2.89 2.17 -10.64
CA GLY A 123 3.06 1.35 -9.44
C GLY A 123 4.48 0.83 -9.27
N VAL A 124 4.70 0.14 -8.16
CA VAL A 124 5.99 -0.42 -7.77
C VAL A 124 5.84 -1.89 -7.40
N ILE A 125 6.80 -2.71 -7.83
CA ILE A 125 7.04 -4.04 -7.28
C ILE A 125 8.26 -3.92 -6.36
N LEU A 126 8.01 -4.06 -5.06
CA LEU A 126 9.03 -4.08 -4.02
C LEU A 126 9.37 -5.54 -3.69
N VAL A 127 10.61 -5.93 -3.93
CA VAL A 127 11.18 -7.21 -3.53
C VAL A 127 12.00 -6.98 -2.27
N ALA A 128 11.67 -7.67 -1.17
CA ALA A 128 12.39 -7.53 0.08
C ALA A 128 13.18 -8.78 0.43
N THR A 129 14.43 -8.62 0.86
CA THR A 129 15.32 -9.69 1.31
C THR A 129 15.46 -9.76 2.83
N HIS A 130 14.88 -8.78 3.53
CA HIS A 130 14.83 -8.70 4.97
C HIS A 130 13.42 -8.29 5.44
N PRO A 131 13.03 -8.64 6.68
CA PRO A 131 11.75 -8.25 7.26
C PRO A 131 11.65 -6.75 7.56
#